data_AF-A0A2P5CF03-F1
#
_entry.id   AF-A0A2P5CF03-F1
#
_cell.length_a   1.000
_cell.length_b   1.000
_cell.length_c   1.000
_cell.angle_alpha   90.00
_cell.angle_beta   90.00
_cell.angle_gamma   90.00
#
_symmetry.space_group_name_H-M   'P 1'
#
loop_
_entity.id
_entity.type
_entity.pdbx_description
1 polymer ?
#
loop_
_entity_poly.entity_id
_entity_poly.type
_entity_poly.pdbx_seq_one_letter_code
_entity_poly.pdbx_strand_id
1 'polypeptide(L)' 'MGRASGGQSLYPLHRTRILHLVRHAQGFHNVAIKNARKNDPNNKALLSHQFFDAQLTDFGWKQVLLIN' A
#
# COMPACT_ATOMS: atom_id res chain seq x y z
N MET A 1 39.78 9.23 -5.28
CA MET A 1 38.41 8.67 -5.31
C MET A 1 38.46 7.21 -4.87
N GLY A 2 38.25 6.93 -3.58
CA GLY A 2 38.19 5.56 -3.06
C GLY A 2 36.76 5.04 -3.10
N ARG A 3 36.54 3.92 -3.79
CA ARG A 3 35.26 3.20 -3.78
C ARG A 3 35.07 2.59 -2.39
N ALA A 4 33.97 2.92 -1.72
CA ALA A 4 33.56 2.21 -0.52
C ALA A 4 33.26 0.74 -0.90
N SER A 5 34.08 -0.18 -0.44
CA SER A 5 33.80 -1.62 -0.47
C SER A 5 32.60 -1.85 0.45
N GLY A 6 31.42 -2.00 -0.16
CA GLY A 6 30.20 -2.39 0.54
C GLY A 6 30.37 -3.80 1.09
N GLY A 7 30.91 -3.92 2.30
CA GLY A 7 30.98 -5.18 3.02
C GLY A 7 29.57 -5.71 3.26
N GLN A 8 29.22 -6.82 2.62
CA GLN A 8 28.01 -7.55 2.98
C GLN A 8 28.23 -8.14 4.38
N SER A 9 27.65 -7.49 5.38
CA SER A 9 27.61 -8.03 6.74
C SER A 9 26.62 -9.18 6.77
N LEU A 10 27.09 -10.39 7.09
CA LEU A 10 26.23 -11.53 7.35
C LEU A 10 25.58 -11.32 8.72
N TYR A 11 24.27 -11.07 8.74
CA TYR A 11 23.51 -10.94 9.98
C TYR A 11 23.12 -12.34 10.50
N PRO A 12 23.52 -12.72 11.72
CA PRO A 12 23.12 -14.00 12.29
C PRO A 12 21.60 -14.05 12.46
N LEU A 13 20.95 -15.10 11.95
CA LEU A 13 19.48 -15.26 11.96
C LEU A 13 18.87 -15.13 13.38
N HIS A 14 19.58 -15.61 14.40
CA HIS A 14 19.16 -15.54 15.81
C HIS A 14 19.20 -14.12 16.40
N ARG A 15 19.73 -13.13 15.67
CA ARG A 15 19.78 -11.71 16.07
C ARG A 15 19.01 -10.78 15.12
N THR A 16 18.23 -11.35 14.20
CA THR A 16 17.35 -10.58 13.32
C THR A 16 15.90 -10.72 13.75
N ARG A 17 15.10 -9.67 13.52
CA ARG A 17 13.64 -9.72 13.69
C ARG A 17 12.96 -9.73 12.32
N ILE A 18 11.82 -10.41 12.23
CA ILE A 18 10.99 -10.41 11.03
C ILE A 18 10.16 -9.12 11.04
N LEU A 19 10.23 -8.36 9.94
CA LEU A 19 9.39 -7.20 9.70
C LEU A 19 8.31 -7.59 8.68
N HIS A 20 7.06 -7.56 9.11
CA HIS A 20 5.92 -7.75 8.21
C HIS A 20 5.49 -6.39 7.67
N LEU A 21 5.61 -6.19 6.35
CA LEU A 21 5.11 -5.01 5.66
C LEU A 21 3.74 -5.32 5.06
N VAL A 22 2.71 -4.65 5.56
CA VAL A 22 1.33 -4.86 5.12
C VAL A 22 0.79 -3.56 4.54
N ARG A 23 0.29 -3.62 3.31
CA ARG A 23 -0.45 -2.51 2.70
C ARG A 23 -1.89 -2.52 3.20
N HIS A 24 -2.50 -1.35 3.34
CA HIS A 24 -3.93 -1.24 3.65
C HIS A 24 -4.79 -2.00 2.62
N ALA A 25 -5.94 -2.50 3.06
CA ALA A 25 -6.92 -3.17 2.22
C ALA A 25 -7.66 -2.20 1.29
N GLN A 26 -8.60 -2.70 0.47
CA GLN A 26 -9.33 -1.86 -0.47
C GLN A 26 -10.13 -0.74 0.24
N GLY A 27 -9.80 0.51 -0.07
CA GLY A 27 -10.56 1.70 0.32
C GLY A 27 -11.51 2.17 -0.78
N PHE A 28 -12.48 3.02 -0.41
CA PHE A 28 -13.39 3.64 -1.38
C PHE A 28 -12.64 4.45 -2.46
N HIS A 29 -11.50 5.06 -2.11
CA HIS A 29 -10.63 5.73 -3.07
C HIS A 29 -10.10 4.78 -4.16
N ASN A 30 -9.81 3.50 -3.86
CA ASN A 30 -9.36 2.55 -4.87
C ASN A 30 -10.46 2.22 -5.87
N VAL A 31 -11.70 2.08 -5.40
CA VAL A 31 -12.87 1.84 -6.24
C VAL A 31 -13.15 3.08 -7.10
N ALA A 32 -13.08 4.26 -6.51
CA ALA A 32 -13.22 5.53 -7.22
C ALA A 32 -12.16 5.69 -8.32
N ILE A 33 -10.89 5.32 -8.07
CA ILE A 33 -9.83 5.29 -9.10
C ILE A 33 -10.20 4.37 -10.26
N LYS A 34 -10.68 3.15 -9.99
CA LYS A 34 -11.08 2.22 -11.06
C LYS A 34 -12.21 2.79 -11.91
N ASN A 35 -13.20 3.41 -11.28
CA ASN A 35 -14.35 3.99 -11.96
C ASN A 35 -14.00 5.28 -12.71
N ALA A 36 -13.20 6.15 -12.09
CA ALA A 36 -12.73 7.40 -12.68
C ALA A 36 -11.86 7.14 -13.91
N ARG A 37 -10.87 6.23 -13.84
CA ARG A 37 -10.05 5.88 -15.02
C ARG A 37 -10.87 5.34 -16.19
N LYS A 38 -12.03 4.74 -15.93
CA LYS A 38 -12.94 4.23 -16.95
C LYS A 38 -13.78 5.33 -17.60
N ASN A 39 -14.11 6.39 -16.86
CA ASN A 39 -15.11 7.39 -17.26
C ASN A 39 -14.56 8.83 -17.43
N ASP A 40 -13.41 9.13 -16.84
CA ASP A 40 -12.72 10.42 -16.85
C ASP A 40 -11.19 10.21 -16.84
N PRO A 41 -10.52 10.26 -18.00
CA PRO A 41 -9.07 10.06 -18.09
C PRO A 41 -8.25 11.13 -17.35
N ASN A 42 -8.85 12.30 -17.06
CA ASN A 42 -8.21 13.34 -16.27
C ASN A 42 -8.32 13.11 -14.75
N ASN A 43 -9.03 12.05 -14.33
CA ASN A 43 -9.15 11.62 -12.95
C ASN A 43 -9.59 12.74 -11.99
N LYS A 44 -10.41 13.69 -12.42
CA LYS A 44 -10.78 14.85 -11.59
C LYS A 44 -11.56 14.42 -10.34
N ALA A 45 -12.30 13.32 -10.44
CA ALA A 45 -12.96 12.69 -9.31
C ALA A 45 -11.99 12.29 -8.18
N LEU A 46 -10.70 12.04 -8.46
CA LEU A 46 -9.70 11.71 -7.45
C LEU A 46 -9.27 12.87 -6.56
N LEU A 47 -9.50 14.10 -7.02
CA LEU A 47 -9.22 15.31 -6.26
C LEU A 47 -10.39 15.68 -5.33
N SER A 48 -11.48 14.90 -5.36
CA SER A 48 -12.62 15.11 -4.47
C SER A 48 -12.23 14.87 -3.01
N HIS A 49 -12.61 15.80 -2.14
CA HIS A 49 -12.44 15.67 -0.70
C HIS A 49 -13.12 14.42 -0.12
N GLN A 50 -14.11 13.85 -0.83
CA GLN A 50 -14.80 12.63 -0.43
C GLN A 50 -13.91 11.37 -0.45
N PHE A 51 -12.79 11.40 -1.17
CA PHE A 51 -11.84 10.27 -1.21
C PHE A 51 -10.58 10.50 -0.38
N PHE A 52 -10.47 11.67 0.26
CA PHE A 52 -9.43 11.95 1.24
C PHE A 52 -9.75 11.22 2.55
N ASP A 53 -8.78 10.49 3.10
CA ASP A 53 -8.92 9.65 4.31
C ASP A 53 -10.13 8.69 4.25
N ALA A 54 -10.43 8.18 3.05
CA ALA A 54 -11.59 7.34 2.83
C ALA A 54 -11.45 5.98 3.50
N GLN A 55 -12.54 5.54 4.13
CA GLN A 55 -12.66 4.26 4.82
C GLN A 55 -12.46 3.05 3.89
N LEU A 56 -12.22 1.89 4.52
CA LEU A 56 -12.23 0.60 3.83
C LEU A 56 -13.63 0.27 3.32
N THR A 57 -13.70 -0.41 2.18
CA THR A 57 -14.95 -1.00 1.68
C THR A 57 -15.26 -2.28 2.45
N ASP A 58 -16.48 -2.81 2.34
CA ASP A 58 -16.83 -4.12 2.91
C ASP A 58 -15.90 -5.24 2.41
N PHE A 59 -15.47 -5.15 1.15
CA PHE A 59 -14.45 -6.06 0.61
C PHE A 59 -13.08 -5.83 1.26
N GLY A 60 -12.70 -4.57 1.49
CA GLY A 60 -11.48 -4.22 2.22
C GLY A 60 -11.44 -4.82 3.62
N TRP A 61 -12.55 -4.74 4.37
CA TRP A 61 -12.65 -5.37 5.68
C TRP A 61 -12.49 -6.89 5.63
N LYS A 62 -13.06 -7.55 4.62
CA LYS A 62 -12.84 -8.99 4.40
C LYS A 62 -11.36 -9.31 4.15
N GLN A 63 -10.64 -8.46 3.41
CA GLN A 63 -9.20 -8.66 3.17
C GLN A 63 -8.40 -8.55 4.47
N VAL A 64 -8.76 -7.64 5.38
CA VAL A 64 -8.11 -7.52 6.70
C VAL A 64 -8.30 -8.80 7.52
N LEU A 65 -9.51 -9.37 7.51
CA LEU A 65 -9.84 -10.60 8.24
C LEU A 65 -9.17 -11.87 7.68
N LEU A 66 -8.68 -11.82 6.45
CA LEU A 66 -8.06 -12.96 5.76
C LEU A 66 -6.53 -12.96 5.82
N ILE A 67 -5.91 -11.96 6.46
CA ILE A 67 -4.46 -11.94 6.69
C ILE A 67 -4.17 -12.88 7.87
N ASN A 68 -3.43 -13.96 7.59
CA ASN A 68 -3.03 -15.02 8.52
C ASN A 68 -1.51 -15.00 8.67
#